data_AF-A0A0A2EV44-F1
#
_entry.id   AF-A0A0A2EV44-F1
#
_cell.length_a   1.000
_cell.length_b   1.000
_cell.length_c   1.000
_cell.angle_alpha   90.00
_cell.angle_beta   90.00
_cell.angle_gamma   90.00
#
_symmetry.space_group_name_H-M   'P 1'
#
loop_
_entity.id
_entity.type
_entity.pdbx_description
1 polymer ?
#
loop_
_entity_poly.entity_id
_entity_poly.type
_entity_poly.pdbx_seq_one_letter_code
_entity_poly.pdbx_strand_id
1 'polypeptide(L)'
;MRDHTGGYRKHVFVYGKNGSMDKSIYLVEGDDSSTFVGVDRVVCDEQGRTIEEAFLEPGEDGQLHPLRRLIHRYDEDGRLLETLYLDPDGNREALRTWQYEYDAKGNWVRQVMSHSENSDSDALTKTITITTRKIEYYR
;
A
#
# COMPACT_ATOMS: atom_id res chain seq x y z
N MET A 1 -38.29 2.31 -9.88
CA MET A 1 -37.52 2.96 -10.96
C MET A 1 -36.09 2.46 -10.84
N ARG A 2 -35.46 2.14 -11.98
CA ARG A 2 -34.29 1.25 -12.09
C ARG A 2 -33.04 1.73 -11.33
N ASP A 3 -32.35 0.75 -10.75
CA ASP A 3 -30.96 0.78 -10.27
C ASP A 3 -29.97 1.21 -11.37
N HIS A 4 -28.94 1.99 -11.00
CA HIS A 4 -27.56 1.95 -11.54
C HIS A 4 -26.65 2.88 -10.70
N THR A 5 -26.33 2.53 -9.46
CA THR A 5 -25.23 3.16 -8.69
C THR A 5 -23.89 2.53 -9.05
N GLY A 6 -23.59 2.47 -10.35
CA GLY A 6 -22.38 1.86 -10.90
C GLY A 6 -21.55 2.88 -11.65
N GLY A 7 -21.05 3.91 -10.97
CA GLY A 7 -20.07 4.82 -11.57
C GLY A 7 -18.84 4.01 -11.99
N TYR A 8 -18.47 4.08 -13.27
CA TYR A 8 -17.24 3.44 -13.75
C TYR A 8 -16.06 4.16 -13.13
N ARG A 9 -15.14 3.41 -12.53
CA ARG A 9 -13.89 3.96 -12.00
C ARG A 9 -12.86 3.95 -13.11
N LYS A 10 -12.48 5.12 -13.59
CA LYS A 10 -11.33 5.26 -14.49
C LYS A 10 -10.08 5.46 -13.64
N HIS A 11 -9.11 4.58 -13.84
CA HIS A 11 -7.83 4.60 -13.16
C HIS A 11 -6.75 4.91 -14.19
N VAL A 12 -6.11 6.06 -14.06
CA VAL A 12 -5.06 6.49 -15.00
C VAL A 12 -3.71 6.29 -14.33
N PHE A 13 -2.85 5.49 -14.96
CA PHE A 13 -1.48 5.26 -14.51
C PHE A 13 -0.52 6.16 -15.28
N VAL A 14 0.42 6.76 -14.57
CA VAL A 14 1.50 7.53 -15.15
C VAL A 14 2.82 6.90 -14.72
N TYR A 15 3.65 6.57 -15.72
CA TYR A 15 4.92 5.90 -15.53
C TYR A 15 6.10 6.84 -15.82
N GLY A 16 7.16 6.71 -15.04
CA GLY A 16 8.44 7.39 -15.21
C GLY A 16 9.28 6.80 -16.34
N LYS A 17 10.47 7.39 -16.59
CA LYS A 17 11.35 7.05 -17.74
C LYS A 17 11.88 5.60 -17.75
N ASN A 18 11.93 4.96 -16.59
CA ASN A 18 12.36 3.57 -16.38
C ASN A 18 11.17 2.58 -16.35
N GLY A 19 9.94 3.05 -16.58
CA GLY A 19 8.73 2.24 -16.46
C GLY A 19 8.24 2.02 -15.03
N SER A 20 8.85 2.67 -14.02
CA SER A 20 8.27 2.69 -12.66
C SER A 20 6.98 3.49 -12.65
N MET A 21 6.01 3.09 -11.84
CA MET A 21 4.79 3.87 -11.64
C MET A 21 5.13 5.11 -10.80
N ASP A 22 4.86 6.31 -11.33
CA ASP A 22 5.14 7.58 -10.64
C ASP A 22 3.89 8.08 -9.89
N LYS A 23 2.71 7.93 -10.50
CA LYS A 23 1.43 8.29 -9.91
C LYS A 23 0.27 7.55 -10.55
N SER A 24 -0.81 7.44 -9.80
CA SER A 24 -2.10 7.03 -10.33
C SER A 24 -3.17 8.09 -10.02
N ILE A 25 -4.20 8.16 -10.86
CA ILE A 25 -5.31 9.11 -10.73
C ILE A 25 -6.63 8.33 -10.72
N TYR A 26 -7.44 8.57 -9.70
CA TYR A 26 -8.76 7.97 -9.54
C TYR A 26 -9.84 8.96 -9.99
N LEU A 27 -10.65 8.53 -10.96
CA LEU A 27 -11.79 9.27 -11.48
C LEU A 27 -13.06 8.42 -11.32
N VAL A 28 -14.16 9.04 -10.90
CA VAL A 28 -15.50 8.45 -10.97
C VAL A 28 -16.21 9.07 -12.17
N GLU A 29 -16.55 8.25 -13.15
CA GLU A 29 -17.29 8.68 -14.34
C GLU A 29 -18.79 8.71 -14.03
N GLY A 30 -19.41 9.86 -14.27
CA GLY A 30 -20.85 10.06 -14.36
C GLY A 30 -21.28 10.29 -15.81
N ASP A 31 -22.59 10.41 -16.02
CA ASP A 31 -23.20 10.43 -17.37
C ASP A 31 -22.65 11.54 -18.29
N ASP A 32 -22.29 12.71 -17.73
CA ASP A 32 -21.79 13.87 -18.49
C ASP A 32 -20.40 14.37 -18.04
N SER A 33 -19.80 13.81 -16.99
CA SER A 33 -18.52 14.28 -16.46
C SER A 33 -17.78 13.24 -15.61
N SER A 34 -16.47 13.41 -15.46
CA SER A 34 -15.66 12.62 -14.53
C SER A 34 -15.29 13.46 -13.30
N THR A 35 -15.51 12.91 -12.11
CA THR A 35 -15.10 13.51 -10.83
C THR A 35 -13.74 12.97 -10.41
N PHE A 36 -12.81 13.87 -10.10
CA PHE A 36 -11.51 13.52 -9.52
C PHE A 36 -11.66 13.17 -8.04
N VAL A 37 -11.18 11.99 -7.64
CA VAL A 37 -11.37 11.45 -6.28
C VAL A 37 -10.05 11.32 -5.53
N GLY A 38 -8.92 11.26 -6.24
CA GLY A 38 -7.62 11.27 -5.59
C GLY A 38 -6.47 10.93 -6.51
N VAL A 39 -5.27 11.09 -5.97
CA VAL A 39 -4.00 10.67 -6.58
C VAL A 39 -3.23 9.86 -5.56
N ASP A 40 -2.59 8.77 -6.01
CA ASP A 40 -1.41 8.28 -5.30
C ASP A 40 -0.14 8.67 -6.07
N ARG A 41 0.92 8.97 -5.34
CA ARG A 41 2.27 9.10 -5.86
C ARG A 41 3.09 7.95 -5.32
N VAL A 42 3.92 7.38 -6.17
CA VAL A 42 4.74 6.22 -5.86
C VAL A 42 6.20 6.57 -6.12
N VAL A 43 7.06 6.24 -5.15
CA VAL A 43 8.51 6.32 -5.30
C VAL A 43 9.05 4.90 -5.25
N CYS A 44 9.86 4.56 -6.25
CA CYS A 44 10.53 3.27 -6.33
C CYS A 44 12.04 3.42 -6.10
N ASP A 45 12.68 2.36 -5.61
CA ASP A 45 14.13 2.22 -5.66
C ASP A 45 14.65 1.85 -7.06
N GLU A 46 15.96 1.68 -7.20
CA GLU A 46 16.62 1.34 -8.47
C GLU A 46 16.20 -0.03 -9.02
N GLN A 47 15.72 -0.93 -8.16
CA GLN A 47 15.21 -2.25 -8.55
C GLN A 47 13.72 -2.20 -8.93
N GLY A 48 13.10 -1.01 -8.87
CA GLY A 48 11.68 -0.80 -9.18
C GLY A 48 10.73 -1.16 -8.05
N ARG A 49 11.23 -1.43 -6.84
CA ARG A 49 10.39 -1.75 -5.67
C ARG A 49 9.87 -0.46 -5.07
N THR A 50 8.57 -0.41 -4.76
CA THR A 50 7.94 0.76 -4.12
C THR A 50 8.48 0.98 -2.72
N ILE A 51 9.19 2.08 -2.49
CA ILE A 51 9.70 2.46 -1.16
C ILE A 51 8.80 3.45 -0.43
N GLU A 52 7.94 4.14 -1.18
CA GLU A 52 6.99 5.11 -0.61
C GLU A 52 5.73 5.23 -1.47
N GLU A 53 4.58 5.33 -0.80
CA GLU A 53 3.29 5.67 -1.39
C GLU A 53 2.69 6.87 -0.66
N ALA A 54 2.24 7.89 -1.39
CA ALA A 54 1.54 9.05 -0.83
C ALA A 54 0.16 9.17 -1.44
N PHE A 55 -0.87 9.09 -0.61
CA PHE A 55 -2.26 9.23 -0.98
C PHE A 55 -2.69 10.68 -0.77
N LEU A 56 -3.27 11.27 -1.79
CA LEU A 56 -3.65 12.68 -1.84
C LEU A 56 -5.11 12.81 -2.26
N GLU A 57 -5.84 13.70 -1.62
CA GLU A 57 -7.23 14.01 -1.95
C GLU A 57 -7.38 15.48 -2.37
N PRO A 58 -8.36 15.81 -3.23
CA PRO A 58 -8.64 17.20 -3.59
C PRO A 58 -9.29 17.93 -2.40
N GLY A 59 -8.74 19.08 -2.04
CA GLY A 59 -9.36 20.02 -1.12
C GLY A 59 -10.37 20.93 -1.80
N GLU A 60 -11.18 21.61 -0.98
CA GLU A 60 -12.13 22.63 -1.45
C GLU A 60 -11.43 23.83 -2.14
N ASP A 61 -10.16 24.04 -1.83
CA ASP A 61 -9.27 25.04 -2.45
C ASP A 61 -8.71 24.60 -3.82
N GLY A 62 -9.09 23.40 -4.29
CA GLY A 62 -8.59 22.80 -5.52
C GLY A 62 -7.14 22.32 -5.45
N GLN A 63 -6.51 22.36 -4.26
CA GLN A 63 -5.18 21.79 -4.04
C GLN A 63 -5.28 20.33 -3.61
N LEU A 64 -4.18 19.61 -3.74
CA LEU A 64 -4.08 18.24 -3.23
C LEU A 64 -3.55 18.27 -1.80
N HIS A 65 -4.29 17.65 -0.88
CA HIS A 65 -3.91 17.51 0.53
C HIS A 65 -3.47 16.08 0.83
N PRO A 66 -2.46 15.88 1.70
CA PRO A 66 -2.09 14.56 2.20
C PRO A 66 -3.27 13.87 2.90
N LEU A 67 -3.56 12.64 2.49
CA LEU A 67 -4.52 11.77 3.15
C LEU A 67 -3.82 10.68 3.96
N ARG A 68 -2.79 10.05 3.38
CA ARG A 68 -1.95 9.06 4.06
C ARG A 68 -0.62 8.93 3.37
N ARG A 69 0.41 8.49 4.11
CA ARG A 69 1.69 8.10 3.52
C ARG A 69 2.14 6.74 4.05
N LEU A 70 2.75 5.94 3.20
CA LEU A 70 3.29 4.63 3.52
C LEU A 70 4.77 4.62 3.17
N ILE A 71 5.58 4.00 4.02
CA ILE A 71 6.99 3.78 3.76
C ILE A 71 7.26 2.28 3.86
N HIS A 72 7.91 1.72 2.85
CA HIS A 72 8.21 0.29 2.77
C HIS A 72 9.70 0.03 2.93
N ARG A 73 10.04 -1.04 3.63
CA ARG A 73 11.42 -1.52 3.74
C ARG A 73 11.50 -2.98 3.31
N TYR A 74 12.56 -3.31 2.59
CA TYR A 74 12.81 -4.64 2.06
C TYR A 74 14.13 -5.21 2.58
N ASP A 75 14.24 -6.53 2.58
CA ASP A 75 15.52 -7.22 2.74
C ASP A 75 16.34 -7.18 1.43
N GLU A 76 17.56 -7.72 1.49
CA GLU A 76 18.48 -7.78 0.34
C GLU A 76 17.93 -8.61 -0.83
N ASP A 77 17.07 -9.59 -0.55
CA ASP A 77 16.41 -10.43 -1.55
C ASP A 77 15.09 -9.81 -2.08
N GLY A 78 14.75 -8.59 -1.66
CA GLY A 78 13.56 -7.86 -2.10
C GLY A 78 12.25 -8.26 -1.44
N ARG A 79 12.30 -8.87 -0.26
CA ARG A 79 11.10 -9.24 0.51
C ARG A 79 10.72 -8.13 1.47
N LEU A 80 9.43 -7.84 1.57
CA LEU A 80 8.90 -6.78 2.43
C LEU A 80 9.12 -7.14 3.91
N LEU A 81 9.88 -6.30 4.62
CA LEU A 81 10.15 -6.41 6.05
C LEU A 81 9.22 -5.52 6.87
N GLU A 82 8.89 -4.34 6.37
CA GLU A 82 8.14 -3.33 7.12
C GLU A 82 7.31 -2.44 6.20
N THR A 83 6.14 -2.02 6.71
CA THR A 83 5.34 -0.93 6.17
C THR A 83 4.94 -0.03 7.33
N LEU A 84 5.43 1.20 7.31
CA LEU A 84 5.04 2.27 8.23
C LEU A 84 3.88 3.05 7.62
N TYR A 85 2.82 3.23 8.41
CA TYR A 85 1.63 4.00 8.03
C TYR A 85 1.68 5.34 8.76
N LEU A 86 1.60 6.43 7.99
CA LEU A 86 1.67 7.80 8.48
C LEU A 86 0.38 8.54 8.17
N ASP A 87 -0.09 9.31 9.15
CA ASP A 87 -1.20 10.25 9.00
C ASP A 87 -0.79 11.46 8.11
N PRO A 88 -1.73 12.36 7.75
CA PRO A 88 -1.43 13.56 6.98
C PRO A 88 -0.35 14.47 7.58
N ASP A 89 -0.25 14.51 8.91
CA ASP A 89 0.72 15.32 9.65
C ASP A 89 2.10 14.65 9.74
N GLY A 90 2.22 13.40 9.26
CA GLY A 90 3.43 12.61 9.27
C GLY A 90 3.68 11.84 10.56
N ASN A 91 2.71 11.76 11.47
CA ASN A 91 2.80 10.92 12.65
C ASN A 91 2.50 9.46 12.29
N ARG A 92 3.11 8.54 13.05
CA ARG A 92 2.83 7.12 12.90
C ARG A 92 1.40 6.81 13.31
N GLU A 93 0.64 6.25 12.39
CA GLU A 93 -0.70 5.69 12.63
C GLU A 93 -0.60 4.19 12.94
N ALA A 94 0.24 3.47 12.18
CA ALA A 94 0.42 2.03 12.35
C ALA A 94 1.77 1.54 11.83
N LEU A 95 2.14 0.33 12.22
CA LEU A 95 3.32 -0.37 11.72
C LEU A 95 2.98 -1.83 11.46
N ARG A 96 3.33 -2.31 10.27
CA ARG A 96 3.35 -3.72 9.95
C ARG A 96 4.77 -4.21 9.75
N THR A 97 5.09 -5.36 10.33
CA THR A 97 6.40 -6.02 10.18
C THR A 97 6.20 -7.47 9.75
N TRP A 98 7.11 -8.00 8.94
CA TRP A 98 7.08 -9.38 8.50
C TRP A 98 8.39 -10.10 8.84
N GLN A 99 8.26 -11.36 9.24
CA GLN A 99 9.36 -12.31 9.40
C GLN A 99 9.03 -13.57 8.62
N TYR A 100 10.05 -14.19 8.03
CA TYR A 100 9.90 -15.34 7.16
C TYR A 100 10.82 -16.47 7.59
N GLU A 101 10.33 -17.70 7.46
CA GLU A 101 11.14 -18.92 7.57
C GLU A 101 11.03 -19.71 6.27
N TYR A 102 12.09 -20.44 5.91
CA TYR A 102 12.24 -21.07 4.61
C TYR A 102 12.54 -22.56 4.74
N ASP A 103 12.14 -23.32 3.73
CA ASP A 103 12.63 -24.68 3.54
C ASP A 103 14.03 -24.71 2.92
N ALA A 104 14.60 -25.92 2.81
CA ALA A 104 15.92 -26.15 2.24
C ALA A 104 16.07 -25.75 0.74
N LYS A 105 14.97 -25.44 0.05
CA LYS A 105 14.97 -24.97 -1.34
C LYS A 105 14.77 -23.45 -1.44
N GLY A 106 14.71 -22.73 -0.32
CA GLY A 106 14.53 -21.29 -0.28
C GLY A 106 13.08 -20.84 -0.49
N ASN A 107 12.10 -21.74 -0.37
CA ASN A 107 10.70 -21.36 -0.40
C ASN A 107 10.24 -21.00 1.02
N TRP A 108 9.55 -19.89 1.18
CA TRP A 108 9.04 -19.54 2.50
C TRP A 108 7.92 -20.50 2.92
N VAL A 109 8.03 -21.01 4.14
CA VAL A 109 7.10 -21.98 4.74
C VAL A 109 6.33 -21.39 5.92
N ARG A 110 6.83 -20.31 6.51
CA ARG A 110 6.14 -19.58 7.57
C ARG A 110 6.38 -18.09 7.40
N GLN A 111 5.32 -17.31 7.59
CA GLN A 111 5.36 -15.87 7.68
C GLN A 111 4.68 -15.45 9.00
N VAL A 112 5.32 -14.55 9.73
CA VAL A 112 4.74 -13.88 10.89
C VAL A 112 4.59 -12.41 10.54
N MET A 113 3.34 -11.94 10.43
CA MET A 113 3.02 -10.53 10.30
C MET A 113 2.59 -10.00 11.66
N SER A 114 3.18 -8.89 12.09
CA SER A 114 2.70 -8.14 13.25
C SER A 114 2.20 -6.78 12.83
N HIS A 115 0.99 -6.43 13.25
CA HIS A 115 0.35 -5.14 13.02
C HIS A 115 0.20 -4.46 14.36
N SER A 116 0.67 -3.23 14.47
CA SER A 116 0.52 -2.41 15.66
C SER A 116 -0.01 -1.05 15.28
N GLU A 117 -1.02 -0.60 16.00
CA GLU A 117 -1.58 0.74 15.83
C GLU A 117 -0.97 1.66 16.88
N ASN A 118 -0.81 2.92 16.51
CA ASN A 118 -0.51 3.97 17.46
C ASN A 118 -1.82 4.30 18.18
N SER A 119 -2.04 3.67 19.34
CA SER A 119 -3.17 4.04 20.19
C SER A 119 -2.72 5.09 21.19
N ASP A 120 -3.50 6.16 21.34
CA ASP A 120 -3.34 7.14 22.42
C ASP A 120 -3.49 6.51 23.83
N SER A 121 -4.00 5.27 23.90
CA SER A 121 -3.95 4.46 25.12
C SER A 121 -2.59 3.78 25.24
N ASP A 122 -1.99 3.79 26.43
CA ASP A 122 -0.72 3.12 26.78
C ASP A 122 -0.66 1.60 26.41
N ALA A 123 -1.77 1.00 26.00
CA ALA A 123 -1.82 -0.37 25.50
C ALA A 123 -1.66 -0.41 23.98
N LEU A 124 -0.42 -0.59 23.50
CA LEU A 124 -0.14 -0.96 22.11
C LEU A 124 -0.99 -2.18 21.70
N THR A 125 -2.03 -1.95 20.89
CA THR A 125 -2.81 -3.04 20.32
C THR A 125 -1.99 -3.68 19.21
N LYS A 126 -1.45 -4.86 19.49
CA LYS A 126 -0.63 -5.64 18.55
C LYS A 126 -1.39 -6.90 18.11
N THR A 127 -1.74 -6.96 16.84
CA THR A 127 -2.26 -8.18 16.22
C THR A 127 -1.13 -8.95 15.57
N ILE A 128 -1.10 -10.27 15.75
CA ILE A 128 -0.14 -11.16 15.11
C ILE A 128 -0.91 -12.12 14.21
N THR A 129 -0.52 -12.20 12.94
CA THR A 129 -1.02 -13.18 11.99
C THR A 129 0.12 -14.10 11.59
N ILE A 130 -0.11 -15.41 11.69
CA ILE A 130 0.85 -16.42 11.28
C ILE A 130 0.27 -17.16 10.08
N THR A 131 1.02 -17.19 8.99
CA THR A 131 0.66 -17.94 7.79
C THR A 131 1.70 -19.03 7.57
N THR A 132 1.25 -20.27 7.43
CA THR A 132 2.12 -21.41 7.13
C THR A 132 1.76 -22.01 5.77
N ARG A 133 2.76 -22.56 5.09
CA ARG A 133 2.61 -23.27 3.82
C ARG A 133 3.12 -24.69 3.97
N LYS A 134 2.37 -25.64 3.42
CA LYS A 134 2.85 -26.99 3.14
C LYS A 134 3.23 -27.04 1.66
N ILE A 135 4.49 -27.33 1.36
CA ILE A 135 5.00 -27.42 0.00
C ILE A 135 5.38 -28.87 -0.27
N GLU A 136 4.81 -29.44 -1.32
CA GLU A 136 5.08 -30.81 -1.75
C GLU A 136 5.88 -30.80 -3.06
N TYR A 137 6.88 -31.66 -3.15
CA TYR A 137 7.74 -31.77 -4.32
C TYR A 137 7.49 -33.10 -5.01
N TYR A 138 6.99 -33.04 -6.24
CA TYR A 138 6.86 -34.20 -7.11
C TYR A 138 8.13 -34.34 -7.96
N ARG A 139 8.47 -35.58 -8.29
CA ARG A 139 9.59 -35.93 -9.17
C ARG A 139 9.09 -36.22 -10.57
#